data_AF-W6LES4-F1
#
_entry.id   AF-W6LES4-F1
#
_cell.length_a   1.000
_cell.length_b   1.000
_cell.length_c   1.000
_cell.angle_alpha   90.00
_cell.angle_beta   90.00
_cell.angle_gamma   90.00
#
_symmetry.space_group_name_H-M   'P 1'
#
loop_
_entity.id
_entity.type
_entity.pdbx_description
1 polymer ?
#
loop_
_entity_poly.entity_id
_entity_poly.type
_entity_poly.pdbx_seq_one_letter_code
_entity_poly.pdbx_strand_id
1 'polypeptide(L)'
;MNYPSPRARAVRDAALIALTGVIEDALRPDAKAEAPPGGLPRGSDQTTAGTREHEPSHAANPAIDRIARILVNPSGGLLRFHPGSANPMEKRNTPAHETLSEGYFESWAPNDGEAEPKDSDAQFRKQKEMLEGVLHRACCRPLPRRIPPPQSSKTNADEATFDGPMPHIPTTWEGVCYVQTRLPDAAIVRLPLSGFRTGEDANRDEEKWEVCRLAGGVEPYVNFAVGTPLEEEGGAKANRISRAHPSGATPERGLPFASLTCLLRLHARTERTGPPPIPSRTQINPSSSASSTPEPWRLGRGLDVGVPVIVRTLSESGGLSKPQPSSSATADGFLGQPHAETYLLPQRELLLRLFVPPRTRRLCGRHNRDRLERQIREGHSAPSARGVRAAESPAMAARAPVWGGDQRRTHDRLLRGRFQTANAAMEAAEWAASKTPAKGASGGWEAKGRDDPPLTPSAADDALTSHEVRALPGDVVFIPKGWAYTVRRIVGSVLLDQAHRADGSGDLSPAPNTPTINGHHSYKVLPSSGWAKNYTATSATRMAPQTGDTSTWTAINASDEGEKNNDLRPNGSPKGENPFTVNNVEVDAFCLLYKPYPELSEEQARVYMPANYTHRGVEEFYENGGNPTYYKYE
;
A
#
# COMPACT_ATOMS: atom_id res chain seq x y z
N MET A 1 -13.71 13.92 39.97
CA MET A 1 -13.20 12.70 39.29
C MET A 1 -11.85 13.04 38.69
N ASN A 2 -10.77 12.45 39.18
CA ASN A 2 -9.44 12.63 38.58
C ASN A 2 -9.42 11.86 37.26
N TYR A 3 -9.37 12.58 36.13
CA TYR A 3 -9.06 11.94 34.87
C TYR A 3 -7.68 11.30 35.00
N PRO A 4 -7.53 10.00 34.71
CA PRO A 4 -6.21 9.37 34.73
C PRO A 4 -5.29 10.18 33.80
N SER A 5 -4.10 10.54 34.31
CA SER A 5 -3.07 11.21 33.54
C SER A 5 -2.93 10.53 32.17
N PRO A 6 -2.86 11.28 31.06
CA PRO A 6 -2.77 10.71 29.73
C PRO A 6 -1.59 9.75 29.67
N ARG A 7 -1.88 8.45 29.61
CA ARG A 7 -0.86 7.40 29.54
C ARG A 7 0.00 7.63 28.29
N ALA A 8 1.30 7.84 28.49
CA ALA A 8 2.25 7.88 27.39
C ALA A 8 2.28 6.50 26.74
N ARG A 9 1.83 6.41 25.49
CA ARG A 9 1.89 5.18 24.70
C ARG A 9 3.10 5.26 23.78
N ALA A 10 3.92 4.22 23.76
CA ALA A 10 4.97 4.08 22.75
C ALA A 10 4.31 3.91 21.37
N VAL A 11 4.58 4.84 20.45
CA VAL A 11 4.02 4.85 19.09
C VAL A 11 5.00 4.26 18.09
N ARG A 12 6.29 4.33 18.41
CA ARG A 12 7.40 3.85 17.58
C ARG A 12 8.08 2.66 18.23
N ASP A 13 8.71 1.82 17.41
CA ASP A 13 9.61 0.79 17.89
C ASP A 13 10.83 1.46 18.56
N ALA A 14 11.04 1.16 19.84
CA ALA A 14 12.11 1.76 20.63
C ALA A 14 13.49 1.25 20.21
N ALA A 15 13.61 0.02 19.70
CA ALA A 15 14.89 -0.58 19.34
C ALA A 15 15.51 0.07 18.10
N LEU A 16 14.67 0.53 17.17
CA LEU A 16 15.10 1.08 15.88
C LEU A 16 14.97 2.61 15.82
N ILE A 17 14.50 3.26 16.90
CA ILE A 17 14.25 4.71 16.91
C ILE A 17 15.49 5.53 16.56
N ALA A 18 16.68 5.13 17.02
CA ALA A 18 17.93 5.82 16.72
C ALA A 18 18.26 5.74 15.22
N LEU A 19 18.12 4.55 14.61
CA LEU A 19 18.33 4.37 13.18
C LEU A 19 17.32 5.18 12.36
N THR A 20 16.03 5.17 12.75
CA THR A 20 15.01 5.99 12.08
C THR A 20 15.33 7.48 12.18
N GLY A 21 15.80 7.96 13.33
CA GLY A 21 16.17 9.36 13.53
C GLY A 21 17.31 9.80 12.62
N VAL A 22 18.37 8.99 12.48
CA VAL A 22 19.49 9.28 11.58
C VAL A 22 19.03 9.38 10.12
N ILE A 23 18.13 8.48 9.69
CA ILE A 23 17.59 8.50 8.33
C ILE A 23 16.69 9.72 8.09
N GLU A 24 15.78 10.01 9.03
CA GLU A 24 14.88 11.17 8.98
C GLU A 24 15.68 12.49 8.94
N ASP A 25 16.76 12.60 9.74
CA ASP A 25 17.61 13.78 9.79
C ASP A 25 18.47 13.95 8.52
N ALA A 26 19.01 12.87 7.96
CA ALA A 26 19.79 12.91 6.71
C ALA A 26 18.95 13.35 5.50
N LEU A 27 17.65 13.01 5.51
CA LEU A 27 16.72 13.32 4.42
C LEU A 27 15.90 14.60 4.67
N ARG A 28 16.14 15.30 5.78
CA ARG A 28 15.41 16.52 6.13
C ARG A 28 15.66 17.62 5.10
N PRO A 29 14.69 18.50 4.78
CA PRO A 29 14.86 19.52 3.73
C PRO A 29 16.00 20.50 3.99
N ASP A 30 16.21 20.87 5.26
CA ASP A 30 17.24 21.76 5.77
C ASP A 30 18.59 21.07 6.03
N ALA A 31 18.69 19.74 5.80
CA ALA A 31 19.95 19.03 5.94
C ALA A 31 21.00 19.64 4.99
N LYS A 32 22.13 20.08 5.58
CA LYS A 32 23.27 20.60 4.82
C LYS A 32 23.68 19.56 3.79
N ALA A 33 23.93 19.98 2.56
CA ALA A 33 24.47 19.09 1.53
C ALA A 33 25.73 18.43 2.09
N GLU A 34 25.75 17.10 2.16
CA GLU A 34 26.96 16.38 2.53
C GLU A 34 28.05 16.77 1.54
N ALA A 35 29.16 17.29 2.06
CA ALA A 35 30.33 17.52 1.23
C ALA A 35 30.74 16.16 0.64
N PRO A 36 30.95 16.06 -0.68
CA PRO A 36 31.25 14.78 -1.32
C PRO A 36 32.45 14.13 -0.61
N PRO A 37 32.29 12.89 -0.10
CA PRO A 37 33.33 12.21 0.67
C PRO A 37 34.51 11.91 -0.24
N GLY A 38 35.59 12.69 -0.13
CA GLY A 38 36.82 12.46 -0.89
C GLY A 38 37.37 13.65 -1.67
N GLY A 39 36.73 14.83 -1.59
CA GLY A 39 37.36 16.07 -2.04
C GLY A 39 38.51 16.45 -1.10
N LEU A 40 39.69 15.83 -1.26
CA LEU A 40 40.92 16.34 -0.66
C LEU A 40 41.02 17.83 -1.02
N PRO A 41 41.29 18.73 -0.05
CA PRO A 41 41.45 20.15 -0.34
C PRO A 41 42.59 20.29 -1.34
N ARG A 42 42.25 20.53 -2.61
CA ARG A 42 43.21 20.74 -3.68
C ARG A 42 43.99 21.98 -3.29
N GLY A 43 45.28 21.80 -2.98
CA GLY A 43 46.18 22.85 -2.55
C GLY A 43 46.04 24.06 -3.48
N SER A 44 45.72 25.20 -2.86
CA SER A 44 45.54 26.48 -3.50
C SER A 44 46.89 27.01 -3.98
N ASP A 45 47.20 26.85 -5.26
CA ASP A 45 48.08 27.78 -5.96
C ASP A 45 47.23 28.67 -6.88
N GLN A 46 47.28 29.97 -6.57
CA GLN A 46 46.67 31.09 -7.28
C GLN A 46 47.12 31.09 -8.75
N THR A 47 46.31 31.45 -9.74
CA THR A 47 45.99 32.83 -10.10
C THR A 47 45.13 32.88 -11.37
N THR A 48 44.44 34.02 -11.55
CA THR A 48 43.82 34.57 -12.77
C THR A 48 42.34 34.24 -13.07
N ALA A 49 41.50 35.19 -12.64
CA ALA A 49 40.58 36.00 -13.47
C ALA A 49 39.41 35.32 -14.22
N GLY A 50 38.20 35.66 -13.74
CA GLY A 50 37.09 36.04 -14.61
C GLY A 50 36.19 34.91 -15.09
N THR A 51 35.50 34.23 -14.18
CA THR A 51 34.38 33.34 -14.56
C THR A 51 33.10 33.89 -13.96
N ARG A 52 32.16 34.27 -14.85
CA ARG A 52 30.82 34.74 -14.52
C ARG A 52 30.18 33.80 -13.49
N GLU A 53 29.82 34.34 -12.35
CA GLU A 53 28.90 33.73 -11.40
C GLU A 53 27.58 33.47 -12.15
N HIS A 54 27.41 32.25 -12.65
CA HIS A 54 26.10 31.76 -13.05
C HIS A 54 25.25 31.73 -11.79
N GLU A 55 24.36 32.71 -11.65
CA GLU A 55 23.31 32.69 -10.63
C GLU A 55 22.68 31.29 -10.62
N PRO A 56 22.52 30.65 -9.44
CA PRO A 56 21.89 29.35 -9.31
C PRO A 56 20.42 29.49 -9.72
N SER A 57 20.14 29.36 -11.01
CA SER A 57 18.81 29.47 -11.59
C SER A 57 17.96 28.34 -11.06
N HIS A 58 16.88 28.70 -10.36
CA HIS A 58 15.90 27.83 -9.70
C HIS A 58 16.49 26.99 -8.56
N ALA A 59 16.15 27.38 -7.32
CA ALA A 59 16.48 26.66 -6.10
C ALA A 59 15.97 25.21 -6.16
N ALA A 60 16.83 24.30 -6.59
CA ALA A 60 16.57 22.88 -6.58
C ALA A 60 16.24 22.45 -5.15
N ASN A 61 15.16 21.68 -4.97
CA ASN A 61 14.81 21.12 -3.67
C ASN A 61 15.80 19.98 -3.34
N PRO A 62 16.77 20.20 -2.44
CA PRO A 62 17.88 19.26 -2.26
C PRO A 62 17.40 17.94 -1.63
N ALA A 63 16.26 17.93 -0.94
CA ALA A 63 15.69 16.70 -0.39
C ALA A 63 15.17 15.77 -1.49
N ILE A 64 14.52 16.30 -2.53
CA ILE A 64 14.05 15.50 -3.68
C ILE A 64 15.25 14.84 -4.35
N ASP A 65 16.34 15.59 -4.57
CA ASP A 65 17.56 15.05 -5.16
C ASP A 65 18.19 13.97 -4.28
N ARG A 66 18.26 14.17 -2.96
CA ARG A 66 18.77 13.15 -2.01
C ARG A 66 17.92 11.89 -2.03
N ILE A 67 16.59 12.02 -1.98
CA ILE A 67 15.67 10.87 -1.98
C ILE A 67 15.73 10.12 -3.31
N ALA A 68 15.75 10.83 -4.43
CA ALA A 68 15.79 10.22 -5.76
C ALA A 68 17.03 9.32 -5.94
N ARG A 69 18.20 9.74 -5.45
CA ARG A 69 19.45 8.96 -5.52
C ARG A 69 19.43 7.64 -4.76
N ILE A 70 18.57 7.53 -3.74
CA ILE A 70 18.53 6.35 -2.88
C ILE A 70 17.28 5.50 -3.13
N LEU A 71 16.57 5.66 -4.25
CA LEU A 71 15.43 4.77 -4.56
C LEU A 71 15.92 3.33 -4.82
N VAL A 72 15.18 2.33 -4.30
CA VAL A 72 15.58 0.90 -4.39
C VAL A 72 15.73 0.42 -5.83
N ASN A 73 14.93 0.98 -6.72
CA ASN A 73 14.88 0.76 -8.17
C ASN A 73 14.45 2.09 -8.82
N PRO A 74 14.50 2.25 -10.16
CA PRO A 74 13.97 3.45 -10.81
C PRO A 74 12.50 3.76 -10.43
N SER A 75 11.73 2.75 -9.99
CA SER A 75 10.35 2.90 -9.55
C SER A 75 10.16 3.25 -8.07
N GLY A 76 11.20 3.17 -7.22
CA GLY A 76 11.02 3.35 -5.77
C GLY A 76 10.04 2.36 -5.13
N GLY A 77 9.91 1.16 -5.69
CA GLY A 77 8.91 0.16 -5.27
C GLY A 77 7.49 0.46 -5.74
N LEU A 78 7.26 1.51 -6.54
CA LEU A 78 5.96 1.80 -7.11
C LEU A 78 5.62 0.81 -8.21
N LEU A 79 4.38 0.33 -8.19
CA LEU A 79 3.85 -0.62 -9.15
C LEU A 79 2.73 0.00 -9.96
N ARG A 80 2.67 -0.39 -11.22
CA ARG A 80 1.55 -0.10 -12.11
C ARG A 80 0.78 -1.39 -12.37
N PHE A 81 -0.54 -1.34 -12.23
CA PHE A 81 -1.38 -2.46 -12.62
C PHE A 81 -1.68 -2.38 -14.11
N HIS A 82 -1.38 -3.45 -14.83
CA HIS A 82 -1.75 -3.64 -16.22
C HIS A 82 -2.95 -4.59 -16.25
N PRO A 83 -4.17 -4.10 -16.55
CA PRO A 83 -5.29 -5.00 -16.78
C PRO A 83 -4.97 -5.85 -18.01
N GLY A 84 -5.27 -7.15 -17.95
CA GLY A 84 -4.98 -8.06 -19.06
C GLY A 84 -5.69 -7.57 -20.33
N SER A 85 -4.95 -7.39 -21.42
CA SER A 85 -5.56 -7.00 -22.69
C SER A 85 -6.42 -8.15 -23.19
N ALA A 86 -7.73 -7.93 -23.24
CA ALA A 86 -8.67 -8.90 -23.79
C ALA A 86 -8.59 -9.01 -25.33
N ASN A 87 -7.66 -8.32 -25.99
CA ASN A 87 -7.65 -8.21 -27.44
C ASN A 87 -6.95 -9.45 -28.08
N PRO A 88 -7.68 -10.41 -28.67
CA PRO A 88 -7.11 -11.65 -29.17
C PRO A 88 -6.27 -11.48 -30.45
N MET A 89 -6.28 -10.31 -31.09
CA MET A 89 -5.62 -10.08 -32.38
C MET A 89 -4.11 -9.79 -32.29
N GLU A 90 -3.57 -9.41 -31.13
CA GLU A 90 -2.15 -9.02 -31.01
C GLU A 90 -1.18 -10.20 -30.84
N LYS A 91 -1.68 -11.43 -30.72
CA LYS A 91 -0.88 -12.62 -30.35
C LYS A 91 -0.07 -13.28 -31.47
N ARG A 92 0.01 -12.71 -32.68
CA ARG A 92 0.45 -13.52 -33.84
C ARG A 92 1.96 -13.75 -34.01
N ASN A 93 2.86 -13.00 -33.36
CA ASN A 93 4.30 -13.04 -33.75
C ASN A 93 5.35 -13.27 -32.64
N THR A 94 5.00 -13.59 -31.39
CA THR A 94 5.99 -13.87 -30.32
C THR A 94 5.74 -15.21 -29.63
N PRO A 95 6.54 -16.26 -29.90
CA PRO A 95 6.26 -17.65 -29.50
C PRO A 95 6.59 -18.02 -28.03
N ALA A 96 6.67 -17.07 -27.09
CA ALA A 96 7.12 -17.39 -25.71
C ALA A 96 6.32 -16.76 -24.55
N HIS A 97 5.23 -16.03 -24.79
CA HIS A 97 4.47 -15.36 -23.72
C HIS A 97 2.99 -15.75 -23.69
N GLU A 98 2.68 -17.01 -23.34
CA GLU A 98 1.31 -17.41 -22.95
C GLU A 98 0.84 -16.74 -21.64
N THR A 99 1.73 -16.11 -20.89
CA THR A 99 1.46 -15.50 -19.58
C THR A 99 0.89 -14.08 -19.61
N LEU A 100 0.94 -13.35 -20.72
CA LEU A 100 0.57 -11.92 -20.77
C LEU A 100 -0.95 -11.65 -20.87
N SER A 101 -1.78 -12.70 -20.90
CA SER A 101 -3.25 -12.52 -20.93
C SER A 101 -3.87 -12.24 -19.56
N GLU A 102 -3.08 -12.31 -18.49
CA GLU A 102 -3.55 -12.08 -17.13
C GLU A 102 -3.07 -10.71 -16.65
N GLY A 103 -3.94 -9.95 -15.98
CA GLY A 103 -3.51 -8.68 -15.40
C GLY A 103 -2.36 -8.91 -14.41
N TYR A 104 -1.38 -8.01 -14.44
CA TYR A 104 -0.17 -8.14 -13.62
C TYR A 104 0.28 -6.78 -13.09
N PHE A 105 1.10 -6.80 -12.05
CA PHE A 105 1.77 -5.61 -11.55
C PHE A 105 3.16 -5.52 -12.15
N GLU A 106 3.48 -4.37 -12.73
CA GLU A 106 4.78 -4.05 -13.29
C GLU A 106 5.46 -2.98 -12.45
N SER A 107 6.78 -3.02 -12.35
CA SER A 107 7.55 -1.90 -11.79
C SER A 107 7.24 -0.65 -12.60
N TRP A 108 6.93 0.47 -11.94
CA TRP A 108 6.68 1.72 -12.66
C TRP A 108 7.99 2.27 -13.23
N ALA A 109 8.29 1.93 -14.47
CA ALA A 109 9.34 2.57 -15.26
C ALA A 109 8.71 3.65 -16.16
N PRO A 110 9.26 4.87 -16.18
CA PRO A 110 8.92 5.82 -17.23
C PRO A 110 9.13 5.18 -18.61
N ASN A 111 8.12 5.32 -19.47
CA ASN A 111 7.87 4.61 -20.74
C ASN A 111 8.91 4.91 -21.84
N ASP A 112 10.19 4.72 -21.55
CA ASP A 112 11.22 4.78 -22.56
C ASP A 112 11.56 3.32 -22.85
N GLY A 113 11.13 2.80 -24.00
CA GLY A 113 11.59 1.51 -24.52
C GLY A 113 13.08 1.48 -24.87
N GLU A 114 13.84 2.44 -24.32
CA GLU A 114 15.28 2.55 -24.42
C GLU A 114 15.90 1.67 -23.33
N ALA A 115 16.96 0.95 -23.69
CA ALA A 115 17.72 0.14 -22.75
C ALA A 115 18.11 0.98 -21.52
N GLU A 116 18.06 0.37 -20.32
CA GLU A 116 18.46 0.99 -19.05
C GLU A 116 19.73 1.83 -19.26
N PRO A 117 19.68 3.16 -19.03
CA PRO A 117 20.83 4.00 -19.28
C PRO A 117 21.97 3.55 -18.39
N LYS A 118 23.10 3.19 -19.00
CA LYS A 118 24.35 2.89 -18.26
C LYS A 118 24.92 4.11 -17.55
N ASP A 119 24.41 5.30 -17.87
CA ASP A 119 24.80 6.57 -17.30
C ASP A 119 24.02 6.83 -16.00
N SER A 120 24.75 6.93 -14.88
CA SER A 120 24.19 7.19 -13.55
C SER A 120 23.41 8.49 -13.49
N ASP A 121 23.80 9.49 -14.28
CA ASP A 121 23.12 10.80 -14.30
C ASP A 121 21.76 10.71 -14.98
N ALA A 122 21.64 9.92 -16.04
CA ALA A 122 20.37 9.68 -16.72
C ALA A 122 19.41 8.87 -15.84
N GLN A 123 19.91 7.84 -15.14
CA GLN A 123 19.12 7.08 -14.16
C GLN A 123 18.61 7.98 -13.03
N PHE A 124 19.48 8.85 -12.50
CA PHE A 124 19.12 9.82 -11.47
C PHE A 124 18.03 10.80 -11.95
N ARG A 125 18.13 11.35 -13.16
CA ARG A 125 17.10 12.24 -13.72
C ARG A 125 15.75 11.52 -13.85
N LYS A 126 15.76 10.27 -14.32
CA LYS A 126 14.56 9.43 -14.44
C LYS A 126 13.90 9.17 -13.08
N GLN A 127 14.71 8.84 -12.07
CA GLN A 127 14.28 8.68 -10.68
C GLN A 127 13.69 9.97 -10.09
N LYS A 128 14.32 11.11 -10.38
CA LYS A 128 13.85 12.42 -9.93
C LYS A 128 12.51 12.78 -10.57
N GLU A 129 12.38 12.65 -11.88
CA GLU A 129 11.13 12.91 -12.61
C GLU A 129 9.99 12.01 -12.11
N MET A 130 10.29 10.73 -11.90
CA MET A 130 9.38 9.76 -11.29
C MET A 130 8.89 10.25 -9.91
N LEU A 131 9.81 10.63 -9.02
CA LEU A 131 9.50 11.12 -7.68
C LEU A 131 8.68 12.42 -7.72
N GLU A 132 9.06 13.38 -8.56
CA GLU A 132 8.33 14.63 -8.76
C GLU A 132 6.90 14.37 -9.29
N GLY A 133 6.74 13.43 -10.22
CA GLY A 133 5.42 13.01 -10.70
C GLY A 133 4.54 12.40 -9.59
N VAL A 134 5.14 11.64 -8.67
CA VAL A 134 4.44 11.06 -7.51
C VAL A 134 4.06 12.13 -6.50
N LEU A 135 4.97 13.06 -6.20
CA LEU A 135 4.73 14.19 -5.30
C LEU A 135 3.66 15.13 -5.87
N HIS A 136 3.72 15.41 -7.16
CA HIS A 136 2.70 16.17 -7.89
C HIS A 136 1.34 15.50 -7.73
N ARG A 137 1.24 14.20 -8.01
CA ARG A 137 -0.03 13.46 -7.85
C ARG A 137 -0.50 13.46 -6.41
N ALA A 138 0.38 13.35 -5.42
CA ALA A 138 -0.01 13.38 -4.02
C ALA A 138 -0.61 14.73 -3.61
N CYS A 139 -0.09 15.82 -4.15
CA CYS A 139 -0.61 17.16 -3.90
C CYS A 139 -1.86 17.47 -4.73
N CYS A 140 -1.89 17.11 -6.01
CA CYS A 140 -2.90 17.57 -6.97
C CYS A 140 -4.15 16.68 -7.05
N ARG A 141 -4.39 15.77 -6.10
CA ARG A 141 -5.56 14.89 -6.20
C ARG A 141 -6.86 15.69 -6.07
N PRO A 142 -7.74 15.63 -7.08
CA PRO A 142 -9.07 16.22 -6.97
C PRO A 142 -9.83 15.51 -5.85
N LEU A 143 -10.35 16.26 -4.88
CA LEU A 143 -11.37 15.73 -3.98
C LEU A 143 -12.54 15.22 -4.84
N PRO A 144 -13.23 14.14 -4.42
CA PRO A 144 -14.26 13.48 -5.22
C PRO A 144 -15.32 14.49 -5.70
N ARG A 145 -15.54 14.50 -7.02
CA ARG A 145 -16.48 15.39 -7.72
C ARG A 145 -17.82 15.45 -6.99
N ARG A 146 -18.24 16.65 -6.59
CA ARG A 146 -19.59 16.87 -6.07
C ARG A 146 -20.58 16.75 -7.22
N ILE A 147 -21.58 15.89 -7.07
CA ILE A 147 -22.77 15.93 -7.92
C ILE A 147 -23.45 17.26 -7.61
N PRO A 148 -23.64 18.16 -8.60
CA PRO A 148 -24.34 19.42 -8.36
C PRO A 148 -25.74 19.09 -7.79
N PRO A 149 -26.22 19.82 -6.78
CA PRO A 149 -27.57 19.63 -6.29
C PRO A 149 -28.55 19.75 -7.46
N PRO A 150 -29.60 18.91 -7.53
CA PRO A 150 -30.62 19.05 -8.56
C PRO A 150 -31.17 20.47 -8.50
N GLN A 151 -31.07 21.21 -9.61
CA GLN A 151 -31.57 22.58 -9.72
C GLN A 151 -33.11 22.56 -9.70
N SER A 152 -33.72 22.43 -8.52
CA SER A 152 -35.18 22.58 -8.35
C SER A 152 -35.48 23.66 -7.32
N SER A 153 -35.23 24.92 -7.68
CA SER A 153 -36.05 26.08 -7.30
C SER A 153 -35.44 27.35 -7.88
N LYS A 154 -35.98 27.78 -9.03
CA LYS A 154 -35.84 29.16 -9.49
C LYS A 154 -36.56 30.04 -8.47
N THR A 155 -35.82 30.70 -7.59
CA THR A 155 -36.31 31.88 -6.88
C THR A 155 -35.53 33.08 -7.40
N ASN A 156 -36.28 34.04 -7.94
CA ASN A 156 -35.77 35.33 -8.40
C ASN A 156 -35.27 36.11 -7.18
N ALA A 157 -34.01 36.54 -7.18
CA ALA A 157 -33.54 37.65 -6.33
C ALA A 157 -32.16 38.13 -6.80
N ASP A 158 -32.19 39.28 -7.47
CA ASP A 158 -31.25 40.40 -7.49
C ASP A 158 -29.73 40.14 -7.65
N GLU A 159 -29.27 40.51 -8.84
CA GLU A 159 -27.87 40.76 -9.20
C GLU A 159 -27.25 41.85 -8.30
N ALA A 160 -26.49 41.46 -7.29
CA ALA A 160 -25.49 42.31 -6.68
C ALA A 160 -24.13 42.00 -7.32
N THR A 161 -23.78 42.73 -8.37
CA THR A 161 -22.47 42.68 -9.04
C THR A 161 -21.40 43.17 -8.07
N PHE A 162 -20.65 42.24 -7.47
CA PHE A 162 -19.54 42.57 -6.57
C PHE A 162 -18.24 42.68 -7.39
N ASP A 163 -18.03 43.82 -8.06
CA ASP A 163 -16.84 44.13 -8.87
C ASP A 163 -15.62 44.53 -8.00
N GLY A 164 -15.28 43.70 -7.02
CA GLY A 164 -14.06 43.85 -6.22
C GLY A 164 -12.95 42.91 -6.72
N PRO A 165 -11.70 43.37 -6.91
CA PRO A 165 -10.58 42.46 -7.18
C PRO A 165 -10.42 41.53 -5.97
N MET A 166 -10.78 40.25 -6.15
CA MET A 166 -10.59 39.22 -5.14
C MET A 166 -9.09 39.08 -4.85
N PRO A 167 -8.62 39.29 -3.61
CA PRO A 167 -7.22 39.10 -3.29
C PRO A 167 -6.82 37.65 -3.57
N HIS A 168 -5.78 37.45 -4.36
CA HIS A 168 -5.19 36.13 -4.60
C HIS A 168 -4.54 35.65 -3.31
N ILE A 169 -5.29 34.92 -2.49
CA ILE A 169 -4.75 34.27 -1.29
C ILE A 169 -3.98 33.04 -1.76
N PRO A 170 -2.66 32.93 -1.50
CA PRO A 170 -1.91 31.73 -1.83
C PRO A 170 -2.50 30.53 -1.09
N THR A 171 -2.94 29.52 -1.84
CA THR A 171 -3.45 28.28 -1.26
C THR A 171 -2.34 27.25 -1.20
N THR A 172 -2.13 26.67 -0.03
CA THR A 172 -1.09 25.65 0.18
C THR A 172 -1.74 24.28 0.18
N TRP A 173 -1.31 23.44 -0.75
CA TRP A 173 -1.82 22.08 -0.89
C TRP A 173 -0.80 21.13 -0.27
N GLU A 174 -1.25 20.26 0.61
CA GLU A 174 -0.40 19.26 1.28
C GLU A 174 -0.80 17.86 0.83
N GLY A 175 0.20 17.09 0.42
CA GLY A 175 0.05 15.71 -0.02
C GLY A 175 0.94 14.78 0.80
N VAL A 176 0.55 13.50 0.86
CA VAL A 176 1.38 12.44 1.44
C VAL A 176 1.54 11.34 0.40
N CYS A 177 2.77 10.90 0.18
CA CYS A 177 3.06 9.71 -0.61
C CYS A 177 4.02 8.78 0.13
N TYR A 178 4.08 7.54 -0.36
CA TYR A 178 4.98 6.52 0.14
C TYR A 178 5.91 6.09 -0.99
N VAL A 179 7.19 5.93 -0.67
CA VAL A 179 8.22 5.40 -1.57
C VAL A 179 9.15 4.47 -0.81
N GLN A 180 9.77 3.53 -1.52
CA GLN A 180 10.76 2.63 -0.95
C GLN A 180 12.18 3.09 -1.33
N THR A 181 13.04 3.27 -0.35
CA THR A 181 14.43 3.72 -0.53
C THR A 181 15.43 2.74 0.07
N ARG A 182 16.65 2.73 -0.46
CA ARG A 182 17.85 2.21 0.19
C ARG A 182 18.17 3.05 1.42
N LEU A 183 19.11 2.57 2.23
CA LEU A 183 19.65 3.35 3.33
C LEU A 183 20.50 4.51 2.80
N PRO A 184 20.36 5.74 3.33
CA PRO A 184 21.29 6.81 3.02
C PRO A 184 22.67 6.51 3.63
N ASP A 185 23.73 7.07 3.04
CA ASP A 185 25.11 6.86 3.52
C ASP A 185 25.28 7.25 5.00
N ALA A 186 24.59 8.29 5.47
CA ALA A 186 24.57 8.70 6.88
C ALA A 186 24.10 7.59 7.84
N ALA A 187 23.31 6.62 7.38
CA ALA A 187 22.87 5.48 8.18
C ALA A 187 23.94 4.37 8.28
N ILE A 188 25.04 4.47 7.51
CA ILE A 188 26.07 3.44 7.37
C ILE A 188 27.42 3.98 7.86
N VAL A 189 27.87 3.46 8.99
CA VAL A 189 29.16 3.78 9.59
C VAL A 189 30.21 2.80 9.09
N ARG A 190 31.24 3.30 8.38
CA ARG A 190 32.39 2.50 7.92
C ARG A 190 33.51 2.57 8.96
N LEU A 191 33.94 1.42 9.46
CA LEU A 191 34.98 1.27 10.47
C LEU A 191 36.22 0.59 9.85
N PRO A 192 37.41 1.21 9.87
CA PRO A 192 38.63 0.57 9.41
C PRO A 192 39.05 -0.53 10.40
N LEU A 193 39.33 -1.73 9.90
CA LEU A 193 39.78 -2.88 10.72
C LEU A 193 41.27 -2.82 11.06
N SER A 194 42.02 -1.84 10.56
CA SER A 194 43.46 -1.69 10.80
C SER A 194 43.79 -1.59 12.30
N GLY A 195 42.87 -1.11 13.14
CA GLY A 195 43.05 -1.02 14.60
C GLY A 195 42.93 -2.35 15.36
N PHE A 196 42.48 -3.44 14.74
CA PHE A 196 42.24 -4.74 15.41
C PHE A 196 43.34 -5.78 15.18
N ARG A 197 44.35 -5.50 14.34
CA ARG A 197 45.47 -6.42 14.10
C ARG A 197 46.52 -6.27 15.21
N THR A 198 46.46 -7.12 16.23
CA THR A 198 47.53 -7.32 17.19
C THR A 198 48.44 -8.46 16.70
N GLY A 199 49.45 -8.19 15.88
CA GLY A 199 50.40 -9.24 15.45
C GLY A 199 51.34 -8.83 14.32
N GLU A 200 52.57 -9.35 14.38
CA GLU A 200 53.81 -8.98 13.65
C GLU A 200 53.79 -9.11 12.11
N ASP A 201 52.65 -9.42 11.48
CA ASP A 201 52.52 -9.54 10.02
C ASP A 201 52.28 -8.18 9.33
N ALA A 202 53.04 -7.15 9.71
CA ALA A 202 52.92 -5.78 9.18
C ALA A 202 53.43 -5.61 7.74
N ASN A 203 53.96 -6.67 7.11
CA ASN A 203 54.69 -6.58 5.83
C ASN A 203 53.95 -7.19 4.63
N ARG A 204 52.69 -7.62 4.78
CA ARG A 204 51.83 -7.95 3.63
C ARG A 204 50.97 -6.74 3.30
N ASP A 205 51.07 -6.30 2.04
CA ASP A 205 50.28 -5.25 1.37
C ASP A 205 49.05 -4.82 2.16
N GLU A 206 48.99 -3.53 2.52
CA GLU A 206 47.98 -2.86 3.36
C GLU A 206 46.53 -3.06 2.85
N GLU A 207 46.02 -4.27 3.03
CA GLU A 207 44.66 -4.64 2.71
C GLU A 207 43.76 -3.96 3.73
N LYS A 208 43.26 -2.77 3.37
CA LYS A 208 42.38 -1.98 4.21
C LYS A 208 41.00 -2.63 4.23
N TRP A 209 40.84 -3.56 5.16
CA TRP A 209 39.54 -4.15 5.45
C TRP A 209 38.64 -3.11 6.15
N GLU A 210 37.41 -2.98 5.66
CA GLU A 210 36.41 -2.07 6.21
C GLU A 210 35.20 -2.90 6.68
N VAL A 211 34.68 -2.59 7.87
CA VAL A 211 33.42 -3.15 8.38
C VAL A 211 32.37 -2.05 8.34
N CYS A 212 31.21 -2.34 7.77
CA CYS A 212 30.06 -1.44 7.79
C CYS A 212 29.14 -1.82 8.96
N ARG A 213 28.66 -0.81 9.68
CA ARG A 213 27.64 -0.95 10.74
C ARG A 213 26.55 0.07 10.53
N LEU A 214 25.36 -0.19 11.05
CA LEU A 214 24.29 0.80 11.05
C LEU A 214 24.52 1.83 12.16
N ALA A 215 24.20 3.10 11.89
CA ALA A 215 24.40 4.21 12.82
C ALA A 215 23.64 4.05 14.15
N GLY A 216 22.53 3.30 14.14
CA GLY A 216 21.77 2.96 15.35
C GLY A 216 22.35 1.82 16.19
N GLY A 217 23.40 1.14 15.72
CA GLY A 217 24.02 -0.01 16.41
C GLY A 217 23.18 -1.28 16.44
N VAL A 218 21.95 -1.24 15.90
CA VAL A 218 21.01 -2.36 15.84
C VAL A 218 20.61 -2.59 14.39
N GLU A 219 20.73 -3.84 13.93
CA GLU A 219 20.27 -4.26 12.62
C GLU A 219 18.87 -4.85 12.72
N PRO A 220 17.87 -4.33 11.98
CA PRO A 220 16.57 -4.98 11.89
C PRO A 220 16.72 -6.28 11.09
N TYR A 221 16.39 -7.41 11.71
CA TYR A 221 16.46 -8.73 11.07
C TYR A 221 15.25 -9.60 11.46
N VAL A 222 14.96 -10.60 10.63
CA VAL A 222 13.90 -11.58 10.88
C VAL A 222 14.57 -12.95 11.04
N ASN A 223 14.59 -13.46 12.27
CA ASN A 223 15.28 -14.70 12.62
C ASN A 223 14.66 -15.97 12.01
N PHE A 224 13.42 -15.89 11.54
CA PHE A 224 12.71 -16.98 10.85
C PHE A 224 12.61 -16.75 9.34
N ALA A 225 13.26 -15.72 8.79
CA ALA A 225 13.28 -15.50 7.35
C ALA A 225 14.14 -16.59 6.69
N VAL A 226 13.60 -17.16 5.61
CA VAL A 226 14.21 -18.25 4.85
C VAL A 226 14.69 -17.78 3.49
N GLY A 227 15.56 -18.57 2.85
CA GLY A 227 16.21 -18.20 1.61
C GLY A 227 17.36 -17.22 1.81
N THR A 228 17.79 -16.58 0.72
CA THR A 228 18.92 -15.64 0.74
C THR A 228 18.43 -14.20 0.62
N PRO A 229 18.99 -13.26 1.40
CA PRO A 229 18.74 -11.83 1.19
C PRO A 229 19.06 -11.43 -0.26
N LEU A 230 18.32 -10.45 -0.78
CA LEU A 230 18.57 -9.92 -2.11
C LEU A 230 19.93 -9.22 -2.11
N GLU A 231 20.81 -9.67 -2.99
CA GLU A 231 22.09 -9.02 -3.29
C GLU A 231 21.86 -8.14 -4.52
N GLU A 232 22.37 -6.91 -4.55
CA GLU A 232 22.28 -6.08 -5.75
C GLU A 232 23.05 -6.76 -6.90
N GLU A 233 22.36 -7.01 -8.02
CA GLU A 233 22.92 -7.55 -9.26
C GLU A 233 23.95 -6.55 -9.82
N GLY A 234 25.20 -6.72 -9.40
CA GLY A 234 26.34 -5.87 -9.75
C GLY A 234 27.55 -6.10 -8.84
N GLY A 235 27.32 -6.52 -7.60
CA GLY A 235 28.39 -6.78 -6.62
C GLY A 235 28.67 -8.27 -6.41
N ALA A 236 29.88 -8.74 -6.73
CA ALA A 236 30.36 -10.05 -6.31
C ALA A 236 30.19 -10.26 -4.78
N LYS A 237 29.34 -11.23 -4.36
CA LYS A 237 29.18 -11.78 -2.98
C LYS A 237 29.74 -10.91 -1.83
N ALA A 238 29.12 -9.75 -1.58
CA ALA A 238 29.67 -8.68 -0.74
C ALA A 238 29.47 -8.84 0.79
N ASN A 239 28.87 -9.93 1.28
CA ASN A 239 28.84 -10.24 2.72
C ASN A 239 30.06 -11.03 3.21
N ARG A 240 31.05 -11.25 2.34
CA ARG A 240 32.40 -11.66 2.74
C ARG A 240 33.32 -10.45 2.57
N ILE A 241 34.00 -10.11 3.66
CA ILE A 241 35.19 -9.25 3.75
C ILE A 241 35.71 -8.90 2.34
N SER A 242 35.40 -7.69 1.86
CA SER A 242 35.67 -7.30 0.48
C SER A 242 37.13 -6.87 0.35
N ARG A 243 37.88 -7.58 -0.50
CA ARG A 243 39.29 -7.32 -0.81
C ARG A 243 39.41 -6.03 -1.60
N ALA A 244 40.03 -5.00 -1.03
CA ALA A 244 40.40 -3.81 -1.80
C ALA A 244 41.52 -4.21 -2.77
N HIS A 245 41.20 -4.45 -4.05
CA HIS A 245 42.21 -4.73 -5.06
C HIS A 245 42.95 -3.45 -5.47
N PRO A 246 44.28 -3.42 -5.42
CA PRO A 246 45.08 -2.31 -5.91
C PRO A 246 45.38 -2.48 -7.41
N SER A 247 44.40 -2.31 -8.30
CA SER A 247 44.70 -1.95 -9.71
C SER A 247 43.50 -1.36 -10.45
N GLY A 248 43.61 -0.06 -10.80
CA GLY A 248 43.11 0.60 -12.02
C GLY A 248 41.62 0.63 -12.39
N ALA A 249 40.85 -0.41 -12.12
CA ALA A 249 39.41 -0.48 -12.37
C ALA A 249 38.73 -0.49 -11.01
N THR A 250 37.91 0.51 -10.70
CA THR A 250 37.07 0.54 -9.50
C THR A 250 36.16 -0.68 -9.53
N PRO A 251 36.43 -1.76 -8.76
CA PRO A 251 35.48 -2.86 -8.70
C PRO A 251 34.20 -2.29 -8.10
N GLU A 252 33.06 -2.58 -8.72
CA GLU A 252 31.74 -2.23 -8.19
C GLU A 252 31.63 -2.86 -6.79
N ARG A 253 31.89 -2.05 -5.76
CA ARG A 253 31.73 -2.48 -4.37
C ARG A 253 30.24 -2.63 -4.16
N GLY A 254 29.80 -3.85 -3.88
CA GLY A 254 28.41 -4.09 -3.48
C GLY A 254 28.03 -3.18 -2.32
N LEU A 255 26.81 -2.64 -2.36
CA LEU A 255 26.31 -1.78 -1.30
C LEU A 255 26.12 -2.61 -0.02
N PRO A 256 26.71 -2.20 1.12
CA PRO A 256 26.44 -2.86 2.38
C PRO A 256 24.96 -2.68 2.73
N PHE A 257 24.35 -3.72 3.31
CA PHE A 257 22.93 -3.73 3.66
C PHE A 257 21.96 -3.49 2.48
N ALA A 258 22.33 -3.88 1.25
CA ALA A 258 21.49 -3.76 0.06
C ALA A 258 20.08 -4.39 0.21
N SER A 259 19.96 -5.47 0.99
CA SER A 259 18.68 -6.11 1.28
C SER A 259 17.80 -5.30 2.26
N LEU A 260 18.36 -4.37 3.02
CA LEU A 260 17.65 -3.54 3.98
C LEU A 260 17.27 -2.21 3.35
N THR A 261 15.97 -2.00 3.24
CA THR A 261 15.38 -0.79 2.64
C THR A 261 14.38 -0.16 3.61
N CYS A 262 13.96 1.07 3.31
CA CYS A 262 13.02 1.83 4.13
C CYS A 262 11.76 2.14 3.32
N LEU A 263 10.62 2.04 3.98
CA LEU A 263 9.38 2.61 3.48
C LEU A 263 9.25 4.03 4.04
N LEU A 264 9.55 5.01 3.19
CA LEU A 264 9.48 6.43 3.53
C LEU A 264 8.07 6.97 3.28
N ARG A 265 7.60 7.78 4.22
CA ARG A 265 6.43 8.63 4.08
C ARG A 265 6.91 10.06 3.83
N LEU A 266 6.57 10.60 2.67
CA LEU A 266 6.95 11.96 2.28
C LEU A 266 5.75 12.90 2.42
N HIS A 267 5.97 14.03 3.09
CA HIS A 267 5.01 15.13 3.15
C HIS A 267 5.40 16.17 2.13
N ALA A 268 4.58 16.30 1.09
CA ALA A 268 4.78 17.23 -0.01
C ALA A 268 3.88 18.46 0.19
N ARG A 269 4.38 19.63 -0.21
CA ARG A 269 3.61 20.86 -0.29
C ARG A 269 3.82 21.51 -1.64
N THR A 270 2.77 22.10 -2.16
CA THR A 270 2.84 23.01 -3.30
C THR A 270 2.01 24.25 -3.00
N GLU A 271 2.51 25.39 -3.42
CA GLU A 271 1.76 26.65 -3.35
C GLU A 271 1.03 26.81 -4.68
N ARG A 272 -0.27 27.08 -4.64
CA ARG A 272 -1.05 27.37 -5.83
C ARG A 272 -1.65 28.76 -5.72
N THR A 273 -1.31 29.60 -6.69
CA THR A 273 -1.96 30.88 -6.94
C THR A 273 -3.28 30.60 -7.64
N GLY A 274 -4.31 30.35 -6.86
CA GLY A 274 -5.67 30.12 -7.35
C GLY A 274 -6.69 30.65 -6.36
N PRO A 275 -7.93 30.92 -6.80
CA PRO A 275 -8.99 31.33 -5.89
C PRO A 275 -9.15 30.29 -4.76
N PRO A 276 -9.32 30.73 -3.50
CA PRO A 276 -9.46 29.82 -2.37
C PRO A 276 -10.64 28.88 -2.59
N PRO A 277 -10.50 27.58 -2.32
CA PRO A 277 -11.61 26.65 -2.44
C PRO A 277 -12.72 27.08 -1.48
N ILE A 278 -13.90 27.38 -2.03
CA ILE A 278 -15.06 27.81 -1.24
C ILE A 278 -15.48 26.62 -0.37
N PRO A 279 -15.41 26.72 0.98
CA PRO A 279 -15.81 25.64 1.87
C PRO A 279 -17.31 25.43 1.78
N SER A 280 -17.73 24.51 0.93
CA SER A 280 -19.15 24.28 0.65
C SER A 280 -19.75 23.34 1.70
N ARG A 281 -20.51 23.91 2.64
CA ARG A 281 -21.25 23.19 3.69
C ARG A 281 -22.25 22.21 3.05
N THR A 282 -22.02 20.91 3.20
CA THR A 282 -22.95 19.87 2.72
C THR A 282 -24.19 19.88 3.60
N GLN A 283 -25.32 20.35 3.10
CA GLN A 283 -26.62 20.07 3.72
C GLN A 283 -27.09 18.70 3.24
N ILE A 284 -27.26 17.78 4.18
CA ILE A 284 -27.77 16.43 3.92
C ILE A 284 -29.29 16.53 3.95
N ASN A 285 -29.95 16.22 2.82
CA ASN A 285 -31.40 16.18 2.75
C ASN A 285 -31.92 14.96 3.55
N PRO A 286 -32.86 15.15 4.50
CA PRO A 286 -33.44 14.04 5.25
C PRO A 286 -34.40 13.25 4.35
N SER A 287 -34.00 12.07 3.88
CA SER A 287 -34.89 11.13 3.19
C SER A 287 -35.62 10.20 4.16
N SER A 288 -36.83 9.79 3.77
CA SER A 288 -37.88 9.11 4.55
C SER A 288 -37.43 7.92 5.40
N SER A 289 -37.94 7.90 6.63
CA SER A 289 -37.65 6.99 7.74
C SER A 289 -38.22 5.57 7.59
N ALA A 290 -37.33 4.58 7.48
CA ALA A 290 -37.62 3.21 7.88
C ALA A 290 -36.87 2.91 9.19
N SER A 291 -37.56 2.44 10.22
CA SER A 291 -36.97 2.12 11.52
C SER A 291 -36.03 0.91 11.41
N SER A 292 -34.71 1.11 11.49
CA SER A 292 -33.76 0.00 11.56
C SER A 292 -33.73 -0.56 12.98
N THR A 293 -33.89 -1.87 13.13
CA THR A 293 -33.69 -2.54 14.42
C THR A 293 -32.20 -2.50 14.83
N PRO A 294 -31.87 -2.35 16.12
CA PRO A 294 -30.49 -2.22 16.59
C PRO A 294 -29.65 -3.46 16.29
N GLU A 295 -30.25 -4.66 16.34
CA GLU A 295 -29.60 -5.94 16.05
C GLU A 295 -30.34 -6.65 14.90
N PRO A 296 -30.10 -6.28 13.63
CA PRO A 296 -30.84 -6.84 12.50
C PRO A 296 -30.59 -8.35 12.31
N TRP A 297 -29.53 -8.90 12.90
CA TRP A 297 -29.21 -10.33 12.90
C TRP A 297 -29.97 -11.13 13.98
N ARG A 298 -30.65 -10.47 14.92
CA ARG A 298 -31.36 -11.13 16.02
C ARG A 298 -32.84 -11.28 15.65
N LEU A 299 -33.36 -12.50 15.82
CA LEU A 299 -34.80 -12.73 15.74
C LEU A 299 -35.48 -12.20 17.02
N GLY A 300 -36.47 -11.30 16.85
CA GLY A 300 -37.20 -10.67 17.95
C GLY A 300 -36.56 -9.38 18.47
N ARG A 301 -37.09 -8.85 19.57
CA ARG A 301 -36.57 -7.64 20.24
C ARG A 301 -35.94 -8.03 21.58
N GLY A 302 -34.69 -7.64 21.79
CA GLY A 302 -34.07 -7.68 23.12
C GLY A 302 -34.46 -6.45 23.93
N LEU A 303 -34.54 -6.58 25.26
CA LEU A 303 -34.61 -5.42 26.16
C LEU A 303 -33.30 -4.62 26.12
N ASP A 304 -32.17 -5.34 26.01
CA ASP A 304 -30.84 -4.80 25.84
C ASP A 304 -30.21 -5.29 24.52
N VAL A 305 -29.33 -4.45 23.95
CA VAL A 305 -28.47 -4.80 22.81
C VAL A 305 -27.41 -5.78 23.31
N GLY A 306 -27.29 -6.94 22.68
CA GLY A 306 -26.29 -7.95 23.03
C GLY A 306 -24.85 -7.47 22.78
N VAL A 307 -24.64 -6.57 21.82
CA VAL A 307 -23.37 -5.89 21.57
C VAL A 307 -23.55 -4.37 21.72
N PRO A 308 -23.32 -3.79 22.91
CA PRO A 308 -23.58 -2.36 23.12
C PRO A 308 -22.55 -1.45 22.43
N VAL A 309 -21.30 -1.91 22.26
CA VAL A 309 -20.21 -1.09 21.71
C VAL A 309 -19.45 -1.84 20.63
N ILE A 310 -19.25 -1.17 19.50
CA ILE A 310 -18.43 -1.63 18.38
C ILE A 310 -17.15 -0.79 18.32
N VAL A 311 -16.00 -1.44 18.40
CA VAL A 311 -14.70 -0.77 18.23
C VAL A 311 -14.30 -0.79 16.75
N ARG A 312 -13.87 0.35 16.20
CA ARG A 312 -13.34 0.45 14.83
C ARG A 312 -11.96 1.10 14.83
N THR A 313 -11.10 0.62 13.93
CA THR A 313 -9.82 1.24 13.63
C THR A 313 -10.06 2.53 12.85
N LEU A 314 -9.44 3.62 13.27
CA LEU A 314 -9.38 4.87 12.51
C LEU A 314 -8.04 4.94 11.80
N SER A 315 -8.07 5.12 10.49
CA SER A 315 -6.89 5.43 9.68
C SER A 315 -6.98 6.85 9.15
N GLU A 316 -5.85 7.38 8.71
CA GLU A 316 -5.81 8.66 8.01
C GLU A 316 -6.71 8.62 6.77
N SER A 317 -7.33 9.76 6.47
CA SER A 317 -8.05 9.94 5.21
C SER A 317 -7.04 9.88 4.06
N GLY A 318 -6.81 8.69 3.52
CA GLY A 318 -6.01 8.54 2.32
C GLY A 318 -6.75 9.22 1.18
N GLY A 319 -6.17 10.28 0.61
CA GLY A 319 -6.62 10.90 -0.63
C GLY A 319 -6.55 9.98 -1.85
N LEU A 320 -6.25 8.69 -1.68
CA LEU A 320 -6.46 7.65 -2.69
C LEU A 320 -7.98 7.49 -2.88
N SER A 321 -8.58 8.36 -3.71
CA SER A 321 -9.80 8.02 -4.42
C SER A 321 -9.59 6.66 -5.08
N LYS A 322 -10.65 5.85 -5.09
CA LYS A 322 -10.71 4.52 -5.75
C LYS A 322 -9.85 4.54 -7.03
N PRO A 323 -8.98 3.53 -7.28
CA PRO A 323 -8.34 3.40 -8.59
C PRO A 323 -9.47 3.32 -9.60
N GLN A 324 -9.73 4.44 -10.27
CA GLN A 324 -10.77 4.51 -11.26
C GLN A 324 -10.14 3.92 -12.51
N PRO A 325 -10.75 2.90 -13.14
CA PRO A 325 -10.23 2.31 -14.37
C PRO A 325 -10.40 3.26 -15.57
N SER A 326 -10.19 4.57 -15.37
CA SER A 326 -10.02 5.52 -16.47
C SER A 326 -8.78 5.10 -17.25
N SER A 327 -8.95 5.02 -18.57
CA SER A 327 -7.97 4.56 -19.55
C SER A 327 -6.62 5.31 -19.55
N SER A 328 -6.42 6.32 -18.71
CA SER A 328 -5.11 6.92 -18.51
C SER A 328 -4.32 6.11 -17.49
N ALA A 329 -3.26 5.49 -17.98
CA ALA A 329 -2.02 4.97 -17.39
C ALA A 329 -1.42 5.64 -16.13
N THR A 330 -2.19 6.37 -15.32
CA THR A 330 -1.69 7.05 -14.12
C THR A 330 -1.28 5.99 -13.10
N ALA A 331 0.01 5.92 -12.77
CA ALA A 331 0.53 5.07 -11.71
C ALA A 331 -0.27 5.29 -10.43
N ASP A 332 -1.12 4.32 -10.15
CA ASP A 332 -1.81 4.14 -8.90
C ASP A 332 -0.75 3.94 -7.82
N GLY A 333 -0.94 4.49 -6.63
CA GLY A 333 0.04 4.48 -5.53
C GLY A 333 0.27 3.10 -4.89
N PHE A 334 0.33 2.05 -5.70
CA PHE A 334 0.67 0.70 -5.30
C PHE A 334 2.16 0.59 -5.05
N LEU A 335 2.52 -0.10 -3.98
CA LEU A 335 3.88 -0.46 -3.63
C LEU A 335 4.05 -1.96 -3.73
N GLY A 336 5.26 -2.42 -4.00
CA GLY A 336 5.62 -3.83 -3.95
C GLY A 336 6.90 -4.12 -4.71
N GLN A 337 7.28 -5.40 -4.72
CA GLN A 337 8.49 -5.85 -5.38
C GLN A 337 8.13 -6.99 -6.34
N PRO A 338 8.26 -6.80 -7.66
CA PRO A 338 7.95 -7.85 -8.63
C PRO A 338 9.04 -8.94 -8.66
N HIS A 339 10.24 -8.62 -8.17
CA HIS A 339 11.43 -9.46 -8.27
C HIS A 339 12.05 -9.84 -6.92
N ALA A 340 11.35 -9.57 -5.81
CA ALA A 340 11.86 -9.90 -4.48
C ALA A 340 10.72 -10.22 -3.52
N GLU A 341 11.00 -11.10 -2.57
CA GLU A 341 10.14 -11.30 -1.40
C GLU A 341 10.38 -10.17 -0.40
N THR A 342 9.34 -9.65 0.23
CA THR A 342 9.45 -8.51 1.15
C THR A 342 9.00 -8.87 2.55
N TYR A 343 9.87 -8.68 3.55
CA TYR A 343 9.49 -8.67 4.96
C TYR A 343 9.39 -7.23 5.43
N LEU A 344 8.17 -6.77 5.72
CA LEU A 344 7.90 -5.42 6.18
C LEU A 344 7.83 -5.39 7.71
N LEU A 345 8.60 -4.49 8.32
CA LEU A 345 8.78 -4.29 9.76
C LEU A 345 8.24 -2.90 10.15
N PRO A 346 6.96 -2.78 10.54
CA PRO A 346 6.34 -1.49 10.82
C PRO A 346 7.04 -0.76 11.96
N GLN A 347 7.31 0.53 11.77
CA GLN A 347 7.78 1.43 12.83
C GLN A 347 6.63 2.17 13.50
N ARG A 348 5.41 2.07 12.95
CA ARG A 348 4.18 2.66 13.46
C ARG A 348 3.00 1.72 13.24
N GLU A 349 1.84 2.07 13.78
CA GLU A 349 0.60 1.35 13.44
C GLU A 349 0.18 1.68 12.00
N LEU A 350 0.21 0.66 11.13
CA LEU A 350 -0.13 0.77 9.71
C LEU A 350 -1.37 -0.07 9.39
N LEU A 351 -2.17 0.43 8.45
CA LEU A 351 -3.22 -0.30 7.76
C LEU A 351 -2.75 -0.52 6.33
N LEU A 352 -2.35 -1.75 6.05
CA LEU A 352 -1.92 -2.20 4.73
C LEU A 352 -3.15 -2.71 3.99
N ARG A 353 -3.33 -2.31 2.74
CA ARG A 353 -4.29 -2.97 1.85
C ARG A 353 -3.51 -3.73 0.79
N LEU A 354 -3.47 -5.04 0.91
CA LEU A 354 -2.77 -5.96 0.03
C LEU A 354 -3.67 -6.30 -1.16
N PHE A 355 -3.12 -6.31 -2.37
CA PHE A 355 -3.81 -6.64 -3.61
C PHE A 355 -3.25 -7.95 -4.15
N VAL A 356 -4.15 -8.93 -4.31
CA VAL A 356 -3.78 -10.29 -4.74
C VAL A 356 -3.63 -10.30 -6.25
N PRO A 357 -2.49 -10.75 -6.79
CA PRO A 357 -2.30 -10.88 -8.23
C PRO A 357 -3.32 -11.85 -8.84
N PRO A 358 -3.89 -11.55 -10.02
CA PRO A 358 -4.82 -12.45 -10.71
C PRO A 358 -4.31 -13.88 -10.88
N ARG A 359 -3.01 -14.03 -11.19
CA ARG A 359 -2.33 -15.33 -11.31
C ARG A 359 -2.47 -16.19 -10.05
N THR A 360 -2.26 -15.60 -8.86
CA THR A 360 -2.37 -16.31 -7.58
C THR A 360 -3.79 -16.80 -7.32
N ARG A 361 -4.80 -15.93 -7.55
CA ARG A 361 -6.22 -16.30 -7.40
C ARG A 361 -6.59 -17.47 -8.34
N ARG A 362 -6.15 -17.44 -9.59
CA ARG A 362 -6.40 -18.51 -10.56
C ARG A 362 -5.69 -19.81 -10.16
N LEU A 363 -4.44 -19.74 -9.72
CA LEU A 363 -3.68 -20.89 -9.25
C LEU A 363 -4.41 -21.59 -8.09
N CYS A 364 -4.83 -20.83 -7.08
CA CYS A 364 -5.61 -21.34 -5.96
C CYS A 364 -6.95 -21.93 -6.42
N GLY A 365 -7.68 -21.22 -7.29
CA GLY A 365 -8.96 -21.69 -7.83
C GLY A 365 -8.83 -22.96 -8.67
N ARG A 366 -7.73 -23.14 -9.41
CA ARG A 366 -7.43 -24.35 -10.16
C ARG A 366 -7.08 -25.51 -9.22
N HIS A 367 -6.18 -25.31 -8.26
CA HIS A 367 -5.80 -26.37 -7.31
C HIS A 367 -6.98 -26.82 -6.44
N ASN A 368 -7.82 -25.89 -5.98
CA ASN A 368 -8.98 -26.25 -5.19
C ASN A 368 -10.01 -27.05 -5.99
N ARG A 369 -10.26 -26.69 -7.26
CA ARG A 369 -11.15 -27.46 -8.15
C ARG A 369 -10.59 -28.84 -8.46
N ASP A 370 -9.32 -28.93 -8.83
CA ASP A 370 -8.66 -30.20 -9.14
C ASP A 370 -8.69 -31.16 -7.93
N ARG A 371 -8.39 -30.67 -6.72
CA ARG A 371 -8.53 -31.47 -5.48
C ARG A 371 -9.95 -31.92 -5.24
N LEU A 372 -10.92 -31.02 -5.42
CA LEU A 372 -12.34 -31.32 -5.25
C LEU A 372 -12.77 -32.41 -6.25
N GLU A 373 -12.38 -32.29 -7.52
CA GLU A 373 -12.71 -33.26 -8.57
C GLU A 373 -12.08 -34.63 -8.32
N ARG A 374 -10.78 -34.70 -7.98
CA ARG A 374 -10.10 -35.97 -7.71
C ARG A 374 -10.70 -36.69 -6.51
N GLN A 375 -10.84 -35.99 -5.38
CA GLN A 375 -11.29 -36.60 -4.13
C GLN A 375 -12.79 -36.95 -4.12
N ILE A 376 -13.61 -36.25 -4.92
CA ILE A 376 -15.03 -36.58 -5.07
C ILE A 376 -15.22 -37.70 -6.08
N ARG A 377 -14.49 -37.72 -7.21
CA ARG A 377 -14.64 -38.78 -8.23
C ARG A 377 -14.30 -40.17 -7.69
N GLU A 378 -13.37 -40.25 -6.74
CA GLU A 378 -13.03 -41.47 -6.01
C GLU A 378 -14.13 -41.91 -5.03
N GLY A 379 -15.06 -41.02 -4.65
CA GLY A 379 -16.25 -41.31 -3.87
C GLY A 379 -17.50 -41.46 -4.74
N HIS A 380 -17.91 -42.70 -5.02
CA HIS A 380 -19.06 -43.03 -5.86
C HIS A 380 -20.36 -42.25 -5.56
N SER A 381 -21.06 -41.97 -6.65
CA SER A 381 -22.41 -41.42 -6.82
C SER A 381 -22.63 -39.98 -6.32
N ALA A 382 -22.68 -39.06 -7.28
CA ALA A 382 -23.52 -37.87 -7.16
C ALA A 382 -24.90 -38.32 -6.61
N PRO A 383 -25.50 -37.61 -5.64
CA PRO A 383 -26.85 -37.93 -5.21
C PRO A 383 -27.71 -37.86 -6.47
N SER A 384 -28.21 -39.02 -6.89
CA SER A 384 -29.17 -39.06 -7.96
C SER A 384 -30.40 -38.30 -7.43
N ALA A 385 -30.63 -37.10 -7.94
CA ALA A 385 -31.96 -36.52 -8.08
C ALA A 385 -32.87 -37.41 -9.00
N ARG A 386 -32.53 -38.69 -9.17
CA ARG A 386 -33.14 -39.70 -10.03
C ARG A 386 -33.45 -41.01 -9.28
N GLY A 387 -33.36 -41.03 -7.96
CA GLY A 387 -33.72 -42.18 -7.11
C GLY A 387 -35.12 -42.13 -6.46
N VAL A 388 -35.91 -41.06 -6.67
CA VAL A 388 -37.31 -40.99 -6.20
C VAL A 388 -38.24 -40.88 -7.41
N ARG A 389 -38.27 -41.94 -8.22
CA ARG A 389 -39.43 -42.27 -9.05
C ARG A 389 -39.70 -43.76 -8.85
N ALA A 390 -40.98 -44.04 -8.64
CA ALA A 390 -41.63 -45.32 -8.41
C ALA A 390 -41.76 -45.71 -6.93
N ALA A 391 -43.04 -45.75 -6.51
CA ALA A 391 -43.58 -46.29 -5.27
C ALA A 391 -43.44 -45.41 -4.02
N GLU A 392 -44.24 -44.34 -3.92
CA GLU A 392 -45.31 -44.24 -2.90
C GLU A 392 -46.09 -42.92 -3.09
N SER A 393 -47.38 -42.97 -2.72
CA SER A 393 -48.47 -42.04 -3.07
C SER A 393 -48.16 -40.53 -2.98
N PRO A 394 -48.63 -39.70 -3.94
CA PRO A 394 -48.47 -38.23 -3.92
C PRO A 394 -49.18 -37.51 -2.76
N ALA A 395 -49.99 -38.23 -1.96
CA ALA A 395 -50.73 -37.63 -0.85
C ALA A 395 -49.95 -37.55 0.49
N MET A 396 -48.82 -38.27 0.65
CA MET A 396 -48.02 -38.24 1.89
C MET A 396 -46.70 -37.45 1.79
N ALA A 397 -46.27 -37.06 0.59
CA ALA A 397 -45.00 -36.37 0.38
C ALA A 397 -44.97 -34.90 0.87
N ALA A 398 -46.12 -34.32 1.27
CA ALA A 398 -46.21 -32.93 1.70
C ALA A 398 -45.94 -32.70 3.21
N ARG A 399 -45.68 -33.76 4.01
CA ARG A 399 -45.53 -33.63 5.48
C ARG A 399 -44.26 -34.24 6.07
N ALA A 400 -43.39 -34.85 5.27
CA ALA A 400 -42.12 -35.35 5.77
C ALA A 400 -41.04 -34.26 5.61
N PRO A 401 -40.47 -33.72 6.71
CA PRO A 401 -39.29 -32.88 6.58
C PRO A 401 -38.18 -33.72 5.94
N VAL A 402 -37.63 -33.26 4.82
CA VAL A 402 -36.49 -33.85 4.07
C VAL A 402 -35.18 -33.90 4.90
N TRP A 403 -35.28 -33.65 6.22
CA TRP A 403 -34.22 -33.66 7.21
C TRP A 403 -34.18 -34.94 8.07
N GLY A 404 -35.02 -35.94 7.79
CA GLY A 404 -35.06 -37.19 8.55
C GLY A 404 -34.32 -38.33 7.86
N GLY A 405 -33.09 -38.64 8.30
CA GLY A 405 -32.54 -39.99 8.12
C GLY A 405 -31.05 -40.07 7.84
N ASP A 406 -30.56 -39.42 6.78
CA ASP A 406 -29.16 -39.61 6.35
C ASP A 406 -28.30 -38.37 6.62
N GLN A 407 -28.15 -38.09 7.92
CA GLN A 407 -27.12 -37.20 8.50
C GLN A 407 -25.69 -37.78 8.38
N ARG A 408 -25.46 -38.75 7.48
CA ARG A 408 -24.12 -39.25 7.23
C ARG A 408 -23.30 -38.11 6.62
N ARG A 409 -22.34 -37.61 7.39
CA ARG A 409 -21.27 -36.74 6.92
C ARG A 409 -20.34 -37.57 6.05
N THR A 410 -20.76 -37.81 4.81
CA THR A 410 -19.91 -38.45 3.81
C THR A 410 -18.67 -37.59 3.56
N HIS A 411 -17.59 -38.23 3.12
CA HIS A 411 -16.34 -37.53 2.80
C HIS A 411 -16.55 -36.39 1.79
N ASP A 412 -17.37 -36.62 0.75
CA ASP A 412 -17.78 -35.60 -0.22
C ASP A 412 -18.45 -34.38 0.45
N ARG A 413 -19.45 -34.60 1.32
CA ARG A 413 -20.14 -33.51 2.03
C ARG A 413 -19.18 -32.70 2.91
N LEU A 414 -18.23 -33.38 3.57
CA LEU A 414 -17.20 -32.72 4.37
C LEU A 414 -16.26 -31.87 3.51
N LEU A 415 -15.80 -32.37 2.37
CA LEU A 415 -14.94 -31.63 1.46
C LEU A 415 -15.64 -30.42 0.85
N ARG A 416 -16.89 -30.58 0.38
CA ARG A 416 -17.70 -29.47 -0.12
C ARG A 416 -17.96 -28.42 0.96
N GLY A 417 -18.27 -28.84 2.18
CA GLY A 417 -18.44 -27.93 3.31
C GLY A 417 -17.16 -27.14 3.62
N ARG A 418 -15.99 -27.79 3.60
CA ARG A 418 -14.70 -27.11 3.76
C ARG A 418 -14.41 -26.12 2.63
N PHE A 419 -14.66 -26.52 1.38
CA PHE A 419 -14.50 -25.64 0.21
C PHE A 419 -15.40 -24.40 0.29
N GLN A 420 -16.68 -24.58 0.64
CA GLN A 420 -17.63 -23.48 0.84
C GLN A 420 -17.21 -22.57 2.00
N THR A 421 -16.75 -23.14 3.12
CA THR A 421 -16.26 -22.37 4.27
C THR A 421 -15.03 -21.54 3.89
N ALA A 422 -14.11 -22.10 3.12
CA ALA A 422 -12.94 -21.38 2.63
C ALA A 422 -13.32 -20.22 1.69
N ASN A 423 -14.26 -20.43 0.76
CA ASN A 423 -14.75 -19.37 -0.12
C ASN A 423 -15.48 -18.27 0.66
N ALA A 424 -16.34 -18.63 1.63
CA ALA A 424 -17.03 -17.67 2.48
C ALA A 424 -16.06 -16.81 3.31
N ALA A 425 -14.94 -17.40 3.77
CA ALA A 425 -13.88 -16.66 4.46
C ALA A 425 -13.18 -15.67 3.51
N MET A 426 -12.91 -16.07 2.26
CA MET A 426 -12.35 -15.18 1.24
C MET A 426 -13.29 -14.02 0.90
N GLU A 427 -14.58 -14.32 0.66
CA GLU A 427 -15.61 -13.31 0.38
C GLU A 427 -15.76 -12.32 1.55
N ALA A 428 -15.75 -12.81 2.79
CA ALA A 428 -15.81 -11.95 3.98
C ALA A 428 -14.60 -11.01 4.07
N ALA A 429 -13.41 -11.49 3.73
CA ALA A 429 -12.18 -10.68 3.70
C ALA A 429 -12.19 -9.67 2.55
N GLU A 430 -12.67 -10.05 1.36
CA GLU A 430 -12.81 -9.18 0.20
C GLU A 430 -13.84 -8.08 0.43
N TRP A 431 -15.00 -8.43 0.99
CA TRP A 431 -16.08 -7.48 1.30
C TRP A 431 -15.63 -6.42 2.33
N ALA A 432 -14.75 -6.80 3.25
CA ALA A 432 -14.16 -5.85 4.19
C ALA A 432 -13.31 -4.79 3.45
N ALA A 433 -12.55 -5.19 2.43
CA ALA A 433 -11.67 -4.31 1.66
C ALA A 433 -12.37 -3.56 0.52
N SER A 434 -13.45 -4.11 -0.04
CA SER A 434 -14.11 -3.59 -1.25
C SER A 434 -15.07 -2.43 -1.01
N LYS A 435 -15.14 -1.87 0.21
CA LYS A 435 -16.04 -0.77 0.61
C LYS A 435 -15.76 0.57 -0.11
N THR A 436 -15.98 0.58 -1.41
CA THR A 436 -16.75 1.63 -2.03
C THR A 436 -18.19 1.13 -2.12
N PRO A 437 -19.19 1.89 -1.64
CA PRO A 437 -20.57 1.59 -1.99
C PRO A 437 -20.64 1.72 -3.51
N ALA A 438 -20.65 0.60 -4.23
CA ALA A 438 -21.18 0.60 -5.58
C ALA A 438 -22.60 1.12 -5.41
N LYS A 439 -22.81 2.38 -5.79
CA LYS A 439 -24.09 3.06 -5.83
C LYS A 439 -25.10 2.05 -6.36
N GLY A 440 -26.09 1.73 -5.53
CA GLY A 440 -26.87 0.50 -5.62
C GLY A 440 -27.21 0.12 -7.06
N ALA A 441 -26.63 -0.99 -7.51
CA ALA A 441 -27.34 -1.86 -8.43
C ALA A 441 -28.43 -2.55 -7.61
N SER A 442 -29.50 -1.80 -7.29
CA SER A 442 -30.79 -2.35 -6.87
C SER A 442 -31.49 -2.97 -8.08
N GLY A 443 -30.76 -3.80 -8.84
CA GLY A 443 -31.35 -4.73 -9.79
C GLY A 443 -31.87 -5.91 -8.96
N GLY A 444 -33.18 -5.93 -8.74
CA GLY A 444 -33.85 -6.94 -7.91
C GLY A 444 -33.44 -8.36 -8.31
N TRP A 445 -33.20 -9.18 -7.30
CA TRP A 445 -32.90 -10.61 -7.43
C TRP A 445 -34.16 -11.41 -7.79
N GLU A 446 -35.00 -10.90 -8.70
CA GLU A 446 -36.07 -11.70 -9.28
C GLU A 446 -35.46 -12.72 -10.23
N ALA A 447 -35.20 -13.90 -9.67
CA ALA A 447 -34.88 -15.11 -10.38
C ALA A 447 -36.05 -15.50 -11.32
N LYS A 448 -36.12 -14.88 -12.50
CA LYS A 448 -36.87 -15.47 -13.62
C LYS A 448 -35.99 -16.53 -14.26
N GLY A 449 -36.37 -17.80 -14.04
CA GLY A 449 -35.73 -18.97 -14.62
C GLY A 449 -35.75 -18.97 -16.15
N ARG A 450 -34.71 -18.40 -16.74
CA ARG A 450 -34.30 -18.68 -18.12
C ARG A 450 -32.96 -19.39 -18.09
N ASP A 451 -32.93 -20.56 -18.72
CA ASP A 451 -31.75 -21.37 -19.02
C ASP A 451 -30.89 -20.72 -20.11
N ASP A 452 -30.57 -19.42 -19.97
CA ASP A 452 -29.59 -18.79 -20.85
C ASP A 452 -28.17 -19.21 -20.39
N PRO A 453 -27.31 -19.68 -21.31
CA PRO A 453 -25.95 -20.09 -20.97
C PRO A 453 -25.20 -18.93 -20.31
N PRO A 454 -24.26 -19.20 -19.37
CA PRO A 454 -23.58 -18.17 -18.61
C PRO A 454 -22.91 -17.17 -19.56
N LEU A 455 -23.49 -15.98 -19.61
CA LEU A 455 -22.95 -14.85 -20.37
C LEU A 455 -21.51 -14.61 -19.93
N THR A 456 -20.64 -14.42 -20.92
CA THR A 456 -19.22 -14.06 -20.83
C THR A 456 -18.90 -13.18 -19.61
N PRO A 457 -17.83 -13.48 -18.85
CA PRO A 457 -17.43 -12.70 -17.68
C PRO A 457 -17.33 -11.21 -18.07
N SER A 458 -18.23 -10.42 -17.49
CA SER A 458 -18.31 -8.98 -17.70
C SER A 458 -17.01 -8.33 -17.19
N ALA A 459 -16.54 -7.28 -17.85
CA ALA A 459 -15.36 -6.48 -17.47
C ALA A 459 -15.39 -5.91 -16.03
N ALA A 460 -16.48 -6.13 -15.28
CA ALA A 460 -16.57 -5.90 -13.84
C ALA A 460 -15.77 -6.91 -12.99
N ASP A 461 -15.35 -8.06 -13.55
CA ASP A 461 -14.55 -9.10 -12.88
C ASP A 461 -13.06 -8.72 -12.67
N ASP A 462 -12.62 -7.58 -13.21
CA ASP A 462 -11.24 -7.08 -13.05
C ASP A 462 -11.01 -6.27 -11.76
N ALA A 463 -11.99 -6.24 -10.84
CA ALA A 463 -11.77 -5.68 -9.52
C ALA A 463 -10.71 -6.51 -8.77
N LEU A 464 -9.51 -5.94 -8.61
CA LEU A 464 -8.43 -6.54 -7.84
C LEU A 464 -8.92 -6.97 -6.45
N THR A 465 -8.88 -8.27 -6.17
CA THR A 465 -9.08 -8.84 -4.84
C THR A 465 -8.09 -8.16 -3.89
N SER A 466 -8.59 -7.65 -2.76
CA SER A 466 -7.74 -7.00 -1.76
C SER A 466 -8.09 -7.39 -0.33
N HIS A 467 -7.11 -7.31 0.55
CA HIS A 467 -7.23 -7.63 1.97
C HIS A 467 -6.66 -6.48 2.80
N GLU A 468 -7.42 -6.00 3.79
CA GLU A 468 -6.93 -5.00 4.75
C GLU A 468 -6.29 -5.69 5.96
N VAL A 469 -5.04 -5.34 6.24
CA VAL A 469 -4.20 -5.91 7.30
C VAL A 469 -3.77 -4.78 8.23
N ARG A 470 -4.09 -4.92 9.52
CA ARG A 470 -3.56 -4.05 10.57
C ARG A 470 -2.19 -4.57 11.01
N ALA A 471 -1.15 -3.79 10.79
CA ALA A 471 0.23 -4.11 11.16
C ALA A 471 0.71 -3.16 12.26
N LEU A 472 1.33 -3.68 13.32
CA LEU A 472 1.79 -2.95 14.49
C LEU A 472 3.31 -2.94 14.58
N PRO A 473 3.92 -1.99 15.33
CA PRO A 473 5.34 -2.05 15.63
C PRO A 473 5.73 -3.37 16.31
N GLY A 474 6.77 -4.02 15.79
CA GLY A 474 7.23 -5.34 16.22
C GLY A 474 6.64 -6.52 15.45
N ASP A 475 5.61 -6.29 14.61
CA ASP A 475 5.11 -7.32 13.69
C ASP A 475 6.07 -7.52 12.51
N VAL A 476 5.96 -8.68 11.87
CA VAL A 476 6.61 -8.98 10.59
C VAL A 476 5.53 -9.33 9.58
N VAL A 477 5.44 -8.55 8.50
CA VAL A 477 4.49 -8.80 7.41
C VAL A 477 5.25 -9.31 6.20
N PHE A 478 5.08 -10.60 5.88
CA PHE A 478 5.61 -11.19 4.65
C PHE A 478 4.70 -10.88 3.46
N ILE A 479 5.25 -10.26 2.43
CA ILE A 479 4.57 -9.89 1.19
C ILE A 479 5.26 -10.62 0.04
N PRO A 480 4.57 -11.57 -0.61
CA PRO A 480 5.16 -12.33 -1.71
C PRO A 480 5.49 -11.45 -2.91
N LYS A 481 6.48 -11.86 -3.70
CA LYS A 481 6.82 -11.18 -4.96
C LYS A 481 5.58 -11.01 -5.86
N GLY A 482 5.49 -9.86 -6.52
CA GLY A 482 4.40 -9.52 -7.44
C GLY A 482 3.08 -9.11 -6.76
N TRP A 483 2.96 -9.24 -5.43
CA TRP A 483 1.84 -8.64 -4.70
C TRP A 483 2.04 -7.13 -4.60
N ALA A 484 0.94 -6.39 -4.71
CA ALA A 484 0.93 -4.96 -4.50
C ALA A 484 0.26 -4.62 -3.17
N TYR A 485 0.60 -3.46 -2.61
CA TYR A 485 -0.05 -2.95 -1.41
C TYR A 485 -0.15 -1.43 -1.40
N THR A 486 -1.10 -0.91 -0.63
CA THR A 486 -1.16 0.52 -0.27
C THR A 486 -1.04 0.65 1.24
N VAL A 487 -0.53 1.79 1.70
CA VAL A 487 -0.23 2.02 3.11
C VAL A 487 -1.03 3.21 3.61
N ARG A 488 -1.63 3.06 4.80
CA ARG A 488 -2.24 4.15 5.56
C ARG A 488 -1.78 4.06 7.00
N ARG A 489 -1.58 5.19 7.67
CA ARG A 489 -1.31 5.19 9.11
C ARG A 489 -2.61 5.04 9.90
N ILE A 490 -2.56 4.26 10.97
CA ILE A 490 -3.65 4.16 11.95
C ILE A 490 -3.50 5.30 12.95
N VAL A 491 -4.53 6.14 13.07
CA VAL A 491 -4.55 7.32 13.95
C VAL A 491 -5.14 7.02 15.32
N GLY A 492 -5.93 5.94 15.43
CA GLY A 492 -6.57 5.58 16.68
C GLY A 492 -7.64 4.51 16.54
N SER A 493 -8.49 4.46 17.55
CA SER A 493 -9.70 3.63 17.54
C SER A 493 -10.90 4.48 17.96
N VAL A 494 -12.05 4.19 17.39
CA VAL A 494 -13.33 4.80 17.76
C VAL A 494 -14.24 3.76 18.37
N LEU A 495 -14.89 4.13 19.47
CA LEU A 495 -15.96 3.38 20.08
C LEU A 495 -17.29 3.89 19.51
N LEU A 496 -18.04 3.00 18.86
CA LEU A 496 -19.37 3.28 18.32
C LEU A 496 -20.39 2.60 19.21
N ASP A 497 -21.20 3.39 19.90
CA ASP A 497 -22.34 2.88 20.65
C ASP A 497 -23.44 2.44 19.67
N GLN A 498 -23.90 1.21 19.82
CA GLN A 498 -24.92 0.62 18.96
C GLN A 498 -26.33 1.11 19.31
N ALA A 499 -26.58 1.52 20.56
CA ALA A 499 -27.88 2.05 21.00
C ALA A 499 -28.21 3.35 20.27
N HIS A 500 -27.23 4.25 20.14
CA HIS A 500 -27.37 5.53 19.43
C HIS A 500 -27.54 5.39 17.91
N ARG A 501 -27.30 4.19 17.36
CA ARG A 501 -27.47 3.93 15.93
C ARG A 501 -28.93 3.69 15.55
N ALA A 502 -29.77 3.30 16.52
CA ALA A 502 -31.19 3.03 16.30
C ALA A 502 -32.08 4.29 16.39
N ASP A 503 -31.59 5.37 17.01
CA ASP A 503 -32.39 6.58 17.32
C ASP A 503 -32.61 7.54 16.12
N GLY A 504 -32.53 7.03 14.89
CA GLY A 504 -33.17 7.70 13.75
C GLY A 504 -32.45 8.92 13.16
N SER A 505 -31.14 9.08 13.33
CA SER A 505 -30.37 10.08 12.56
C SER A 505 -30.10 9.60 11.12
N GLY A 506 -31.17 9.50 10.31
CA GLY A 506 -31.28 9.81 8.88
C GLY A 506 -30.41 9.13 7.81
N ASP A 507 -29.17 8.71 8.07
CA ASP A 507 -28.26 8.22 7.02
C ASP A 507 -28.24 6.69 6.93
N LEU A 508 -29.25 6.14 6.24
CA LEU A 508 -29.29 4.73 5.85
C LEU A 508 -28.29 4.46 4.72
N SER A 509 -27.02 4.29 5.08
CA SER A 509 -26.09 3.51 4.28
C SER A 509 -25.72 2.22 5.05
N PRO A 510 -25.84 1.02 4.44
CA PRO A 510 -25.61 -0.27 5.09
C PRO A 510 -24.14 -0.53 5.47
N ALA A 511 -23.24 0.40 5.17
CA ALA A 511 -21.95 0.56 5.82
C ALA A 511 -21.88 1.98 6.37
N PRO A 512 -21.22 2.25 7.51
CA PRO A 512 -20.93 3.62 7.90
C PRO A 512 -20.12 4.27 6.77
N ASN A 513 -20.80 4.98 5.85
CA ASN A 513 -20.16 5.89 4.92
C ASN A 513 -19.38 6.82 5.82
N THR A 514 -18.05 6.87 5.64
CA THR A 514 -17.09 7.77 6.30
C THR A 514 -17.81 8.72 7.24
N PRO A 515 -17.95 8.39 8.54
CA PRO A 515 -18.71 9.23 9.44
C PRO A 515 -18.09 10.61 9.29
N THR A 516 -18.80 11.51 8.63
CA THR A 516 -18.50 12.91 8.80
C THR A 516 -18.81 13.09 10.26
N ILE A 517 -17.76 13.22 11.07
CA ILE A 517 -17.83 13.41 12.52
C ILE A 517 -18.35 14.85 12.74
N ASN A 518 -19.55 15.11 12.22
CA ASN A 518 -20.23 16.40 12.20
C ASN A 518 -21.53 16.33 13.00
N GLY A 519 -21.86 15.19 13.60
CA GLY A 519 -22.95 15.06 14.57
C GLY A 519 -22.45 15.32 15.98
N HIS A 520 -23.23 16.06 16.77
CA HIS A 520 -23.06 16.40 18.19
C HIS A 520 -22.96 15.20 19.17
N HIS A 521 -22.56 14.02 18.70
CA HIS A 521 -22.50 12.79 19.49
C HIS A 521 -21.09 12.54 20.01
N SER A 522 -21.00 12.16 21.29
CA SER A 522 -19.73 11.96 22.00
C SER A 522 -19.04 10.68 21.56
N TYR A 523 -18.35 10.71 20.42
CA TYR A 523 -17.42 9.66 20.06
C TYR A 523 -16.19 9.77 20.98
N LYS A 524 -15.94 8.73 21.78
CA LYS A 524 -14.64 8.61 22.46
C LYS A 524 -13.63 8.08 21.45
N VAL A 525 -12.97 9.01 20.76
CA VAL A 525 -11.77 8.70 19.98
C VAL A 525 -10.66 8.42 20.97
N LEU A 526 -10.13 7.20 20.93
CA LEU A 526 -8.93 6.83 21.67
C LEU A 526 -7.75 7.02 20.71
N PRO A 527 -7.00 8.13 20.83
CA PRO A 527 -5.87 8.38 19.94
C PRO A 527 -4.81 7.30 20.14
N SER A 528 -4.32 6.70 19.06
CA SER A 528 -3.23 5.72 19.15
C SER A 528 -1.87 6.41 19.33
N SER A 529 -1.77 7.69 18.95
CA SER A 529 -0.53 8.46 18.96
C SER A 529 -0.71 9.88 19.51
N GLY A 530 0.39 10.47 20.01
CA GLY A 530 0.42 11.87 20.46
C GLY A 530 0.05 12.87 19.35
N TRP A 531 0.25 12.51 18.08
CA TRP A 531 -0.09 13.35 16.93
C TRP A 531 -1.59 13.60 16.78
N ALA A 532 -2.43 12.57 17.01
CA ALA A 532 -3.89 12.70 16.91
C ALA A 532 -4.48 13.71 17.92
N LYS A 533 -3.75 14.02 19.01
CA LYS A 533 -4.16 15.02 20.01
C LYS A 533 -4.16 16.45 19.44
N ASN A 534 -3.20 16.78 18.58
CA ASN A 534 -3.09 18.13 18.02
C ASN A 534 -4.21 18.42 17.01
N TYR A 535 -4.69 17.41 16.28
CA TYR A 535 -5.81 17.53 15.33
C TYR A 535 -7.19 17.56 16.00
N THR A 536 -7.38 16.76 17.07
CA THR A 536 -8.66 16.77 17.83
C THR A 536 -8.82 18.03 18.68
N ALA A 537 -7.73 18.57 19.24
CA ALA A 537 -7.76 19.80 20.04
C ALA A 537 -8.09 21.06 19.21
N THR A 538 -7.61 21.16 17.97
CA THR A 538 -7.92 22.29 17.06
C THR A 538 -9.37 22.29 16.60
N SER A 539 -10.02 21.13 16.54
CA SER A 539 -11.42 21.01 16.11
C SER A 539 -12.42 21.30 17.25
N ALA A 540 -12.06 20.95 18.50
CA ALA A 540 -12.94 21.12 19.66
C ALA A 540 -12.82 22.49 20.35
N THR A 541 -11.75 23.25 20.12
CA THR A 541 -11.45 24.49 20.87
C THR A 541 -11.58 25.74 19.98
N ARG A 542 -12.71 25.89 19.28
CA ARG A 542 -12.98 27.08 18.42
C ARG A 542 -13.88 28.13 19.11
N MET A 543 -13.74 28.31 20.43
CA MET A 543 -14.59 29.21 21.25
C MET A 543 -13.80 29.97 22.34
N ALA A 544 -12.58 30.46 22.07
CA ALA A 544 -11.95 31.47 22.92
C ALA A 544 -10.93 32.31 22.13
N PRO A 545 -10.96 33.66 22.21
CA PRO A 545 -9.94 34.50 21.58
C PRO A 545 -8.74 34.57 22.53
N GLN A 546 -7.59 34.02 22.13
CA GLN A 546 -6.32 34.40 22.73
C GLN A 546 -5.33 34.85 21.65
N THR A 547 -4.85 36.07 21.88
CA THR A 547 -3.79 36.80 21.21
C THR A 547 -2.43 36.25 21.58
N GLY A 548 -1.56 36.04 20.60
CA GLY A 548 -0.11 35.88 20.80
C GLY A 548 0.48 34.66 20.09
N ASP A 549 1.02 34.90 18.90
CA ASP A 549 2.01 34.08 18.18
C ASP A 549 1.92 32.56 18.34
N THR A 550 1.04 31.97 17.55
CA THR A 550 1.25 30.64 16.99
C THR A 550 0.59 30.63 15.63
N SER A 551 1.36 30.34 14.58
CA SER A 551 0.87 30.32 13.21
C SER A 551 -0.05 29.11 13.00
N THR A 552 -1.30 29.24 13.45
CA THR A 552 -2.41 28.35 13.09
C THR A 552 -2.76 28.58 11.63
N TRP A 553 -2.07 27.87 10.75
CA TRP A 553 -2.41 27.81 9.34
C TRP A 553 -3.61 26.88 9.17
N THR A 554 -4.70 27.39 8.59
CA THR A 554 -5.78 26.55 8.08
C THR A 554 -5.29 25.85 6.82
N ALA A 555 -4.81 24.61 6.95
CA ALA A 555 -4.69 23.69 5.83
C ALA A 555 -6.10 23.39 5.30
N ILE A 556 -6.43 23.92 4.12
CA ILE A 556 -7.74 23.67 3.49
C ILE A 556 -7.57 22.49 2.54
N ASN A 557 -8.31 21.41 2.79
CA ASN A 557 -8.41 20.30 1.85
C ASN A 557 -9.08 20.81 0.56
N ALA A 558 -8.37 20.73 -0.56
CA ALA A 558 -8.73 21.41 -1.81
C ALA A 558 -9.90 20.74 -2.57
N SER A 559 -11.01 21.46 -2.79
CA SER A 559 -12.19 20.94 -3.53
C SER A 559 -12.37 21.55 -4.93
N ASP A 560 -12.47 20.67 -5.93
CA ASP A 560 -13.42 20.54 -7.06
C ASP A 560 -13.83 21.70 -8.01
N GLU A 561 -13.10 22.81 -8.12
CA GLU A 561 -13.47 23.87 -9.11
C GLU A 561 -12.59 23.88 -10.40
N GLY A 562 -11.61 22.98 -10.52
CA GLY A 562 -10.59 23.05 -11.60
C GLY A 562 -10.84 22.26 -12.89
N GLU A 563 -11.76 21.28 -12.92
CA GLU A 563 -11.85 20.32 -14.05
C GLU A 563 -12.91 20.68 -15.12
N LYS A 564 -13.64 21.79 -14.99
CA LYS A 564 -14.65 22.17 -15.99
C LYS A 564 -14.10 22.98 -17.16
N ASN A 565 -12.86 23.48 -17.06
CA ASN A 565 -12.18 24.11 -18.18
C ASN A 565 -11.15 23.11 -18.73
N ASN A 566 -11.28 22.76 -20.01
CA ASN A 566 -10.36 21.88 -20.77
C ASN A 566 -8.91 22.43 -20.91
N ASP A 567 -8.44 23.24 -19.95
CA ASP A 567 -7.14 23.90 -19.98
C ASP A 567 -6.00 23.05 -19.39
N LEU A 568 -6.32 21.89 -18.80
CA LEU A 568 -5.33 20.85 -18.50
C LEU A 568 -5.00 20.09 -19.80
N ARG A 569 -4.21 20.72 -20.69
CA ARG A 569 -3.57 20.01 -21.79
C ARG A 569 -2.63 18.95 -21.17
N PRO A 570 -2.83 17.64 -21.40
CA PRO A 570 -2.03 16.58 -20.77
C PRO A 570 -0.54 16.61 -21.13
N ASN A 571 -0.13 17.40 -22.14
CA ASN A 571 1.23 17.44 -22.69
C ASN A 571 1.85 18.84 -22.74
N GLY A 572 1.26 19.84 -22.07
CA GLY A 572 1.92 21.14 -21.90
C GLY A 572 2.83 21.08 -20.70
N SER A 573 4.16 21.07 -20.87
CA SER A 573 5.07 21.22 -19.73
C SER A 573 4.68 22.52 -19.00
N PRO A 574 4.30 22.49 -17.72
CA PRO A 574 3.91 23.69 -17.00
C PRO A 574 5.17 24.51 -16.69
N LYS A 575 5.67 25.23 -17.69
CA LYS A 575 6.70 26.26 -17.52
C LYS A 575 6.07 27.40 -16.72
N GLY A 576 6.07 27.27 -15.40
CA GLY A 576 5.56 28.28 -14.46
C GLY A 576 4.86 27.73 -13.22
N GLU A 577 4.73 26.42 -13.04
CA GLU A 577 4.16 25.87 -11.82
C GLU A 577 5.16 25.93 -10.65
N ASN A 578 4.64 26.26 -9.47
CA ASN A 578 5.44 26.38 -8.25
C ASN A 578 6.09 25.02 -7.93
N PRO A 579 7.40 24.98 -7.66
CA PRO A 579 8.12 23.74 -7.40
C PRO A 579 7.57 23.05 -6.15
N PHE A 580 7.49 21.71 -6.20
CA PHE A 580 7.10 20.91 -5.04
C PHE A 580 8.19 20.99 -3.96
N THR A 581 7.77 21.26 -2.73
CA THR A 581 8.63 21.19 -1.57
C THR A 581 8.30 19.94 -0.77
N VAL A 582 9.35 19.21 -0.36
CA VAL A 582 9.22 18.13 0.62
C VAL A 582 9.42 18.82 1.96
N ASN A 583 8.43 18.73 2.85
CA ASN A 583 8.48 19.42 4.14
C ASN A 583 8.94 18.50 5.26
N ASN A 584 8.60 17.21 5.16
CA ASN A 584 8.89 16.23 6.19
C ASN A 584 9.07 14.84 5.57
N VAL A 585 9.96 14.06 6.15
CA VAL A 585 10.27 12.67 5.76
C VAL A 585 10.18 11.82 7.03
N GLU A 586 9.39 10.76 6.98
CA GLU A 586 9.25 9.83 8.10
C GLU A 586 9.52 8.39 7.65
N VAL A 587 10.13 7.58 8.53
CA VAL A 587 10.30 6.14 8.28
C VAL A 587 9.13 5.38 8.91
N ASP A 588 8.25 4.81 8.08
CA ASP A 588 7.05 4.10 8.54
C ASP A 588 7.25 2.59 8.66
N ALA A 589 8.19 2.01 7.91
CA ALA A 589 8.61 0.63 8.05
C ALA A 589 10.03 0.42 7.52
N PHE A 590 10.70 -0.63 7.98
CA PHE A 590 11.84 -1.22 7.28
C PHE A 590 11.35 -2.37 6.39
N CYS A 591 12.00 -2.58 5.26
CA CYS A 591 11.67 -3.63 4.30
C CYS A 591 12.93 -4.46 4.05
N LEU A 592 12.92 -5.72 4.46
CA LEU A 592 13.97 -6.69 4.12
C LEU A 592 13.61 -7.40 2.83
N LEU A 593 14.47 -7.28 1.83
CA LEU A 593 14.32 -7.88 0.52
C LEU A 593 15.08 -9.20 0.45
N TYR A 594 14.38 -10.24 0.03
CA TYR A 594 14.92 -11.58 -0.17
C TYR A 594 14.79 -11.98 -1.63
N LYS A 595 15.67 -12.87 -2.08
CA LYS A 595 15.56 -13.46 -3.42
C LYS A 595 14.20 -14.17 -3.56
N PRO A 596 13.58 -14.10 -4.76
CA PRO A 596 12.33 -14.80 -5.05
C PRO A 596 12.32 -16.24 -4.57
N TYR A 597 11.27 -16.64 -3.87
CA TYR A 597 11.10 -18.03 -3.47
C TYR A 597 10.79 -18.89 -4.70
N PRO A 598 11.26 -20.15 -4.71
CA PRO A 598 11.08 -21.03 -5.86
C PRO A 598 9.60 -21.35 -6.06
N GLU A 599 9.13 -21.18 -7.29
CA GLU A 599 7.82 -21.64 -7.71
C GLU A 599 7.95 -23.09 -8.20
N LEU A 600 7.35 -24.02 -7.46
CA LEU A 600 7.43 -25.44 -7.80
C LEU A 600 6.73 -25.73 -9.12
N SER A 601 7.39 -26.50 -9.98
CA SER A 601 6.75 -27.12 -11.14
C SER A 601 5.67 -28.11 -10.69
N GLU A 602 4.79 -28.50 -11.61
CA GLU A 602 3.77 -29.50 -11.30
C GLU A 602 4.40 -30.84 -10.83
N GLU A 603 5.52 -31.24 -11.44
CA GLU A 603 6.26 -32.45 -11.06
C GLU A 603 6.87 -32.34 -9.67
N GLN A 604 7.52 -31.21 -9.36
CA GLN A 604 8.09 -30.96 -8.03
C GLN A 604 7.00 -30.93 -6.97
N ALA A 605 5.88 -30.24 -7.22
CA ALA A 605 4.76 -30.13 -6.29
C ALA A 605 4.07 -31.47 -6.02
N ARG A 606 4.01 -32.38 -7.00
CA ARG A 606 3.42 -33.72 -6.84
C ARG A 606 4.20 -34.59 -5.84
N VAL A 607 5.52 -34.41 -5.75
CA VAL A 607 6.41 -35.22 -4.90
C VAL A 607 6.84 -34.49 -3.62
N TYR A 608 6.42 -33.24 -3.46
CA TYR A 608 6.72 -32.46 -2.26
C TYR A 608 6.05 -33.05 -1.02
N MET A 609 6.87 -33.48 -0.06
CA MET A 609 6.43 -34.02 1.22
C MET A 609 6.97 -33.18 2.36
N PRO A 610 6.13 -32.45 3.13
CA PRO A 610 6.58 -31.63 4.25
C PRO A 610 7.39 -32.40 5.31
N ALA A 611 7.07 -33.68 5.52
CA ALA A 611 7.78 -34.55 6.46
C ALA A 611 9.27 -34.71 6.13
N ASN A 612 9.68 -34.48 4.88
CA ASN A 612 11.07 -34.57 4.47
C ASN A 612 11.92 -33.36 4.88
N TYR A 613 11.28 -32.27 5.31
CA TYR A 613 11.89 -30.97 5.60
C TYR A 613 11.82 -30.57 7.09
N THR A 614 11.47 -31.50 7.99
CA THR A 614 11.29 -31.20 9.42
C THR A 614 12.60 -30.96 10.18
N HIS A 615 13.72 -31.49 9.68
CA HIS A 615 15.02 -31.43 10.36
C HIS A 615 16.12 -30.74 9.55
N ARG A 616 16.14 -30.94 8.22
CA ARG A 616 17.14 -30.46 7.25
C ARG A 616 16.47 -30.35 5.88
N GLY A 617 17.15 -29.79 4.88
CA GLY A 617 16.62 -29.72 3.52
C GLY A 617 16.02 -28.37 3.15
N VAL A 618 15.80 -27.48 4.13
CA VAL A 618 15.12 -26.20 3.90
C VAL A 618 16.06 -25.24 3.19
N GLU A 619 17.31 -25.16 3.62
CA GLU A 619 18.35 -24.37 2.98
C GLU A 619 18.56 -24.83 1.53
N GLU A 620 18.73 -26.15 1.33
CA GLU A 620 18.91 -26.73 -0.02
C GLU A 620 17.68 -26.51 -0.90
N PHE A 621 16.47 -26.47 -0.32
CA PHE A 621 15.25 -26.19 -1.07
C PHE A 621 15.26 -24.77 -1.64
N TYR A 622 15.69 -23.77 -0.87
CA TYR A 622 15.75 -22.39 -1.37
C TYR A 622 16.97 -22.13 -2.26
N GLU A 623 18.11 -22.78 -2.01
CA GLU A 623 19.32 -22.63 -2.81
C GLU A 623 19.19 -23.28 -4.20
N ASN A 624 18.55 -24.46 -4.28
CA ASN A 624 18.47 -25.23 -5.52
C ASN A 624 17.23 -24.91 -6.37
N GLY A 625 16.40 -23.94 -5.96
CA GLY A 625 15.20 -23.58 -6.72
C GLY A 625 14.03 -24.55 -6.54
N GLY A 626 13.89 -25.15 -5.36
CA GLY A 626 12.77 -26.03 -4.99
C GLY A 626 13.22 -27.43 -4.59
N ASN A 627 12.27 -28.36 -4.47
CA ASN A 627 12.59 -29.77 -4.21
C ASN A 627 13.02 -30.48 -5.49
N PRO A 628 13.96 -31.44 -5.44
CA PRO A 628 14.24 -32.27 -6.60
C PRO A 628 13.06 -33.20 -6.89
N THR A 629 12.87 -33.54 -8.16
CA THR A 629 11.79 -34.41 -8.64
C THR A 629 12.00 -35.88 -8.24
N TYR A 630 13.16 -36.25 -7.71
CA TYR A 630 13.50 -37.60 -7.23
C TYR A 630 14.06 -37.56 -5.80
N TYR A 631 13.34 -36.93 -4.86
CA TYR A 631 13.86 -36.78 -3.50
C TYR A 631 13.59 -38.00 -2.62
N LYS A 632 14.66 -38.73 -2.24
CA LYS A 632 14.67 -39.85 -1.26
C LYS A 632 13.96 -41.15 -1.69
N TYR A 633 13.71 -41.35 -2.98
CA TYR A 633 13.21 -42.62 -3.54
C TYR A 633 13.96 -43.06 -4.81
N GLU A 634 15.19 -42.56 -4.98
CA GLU A 634 16.16 -43.06 -5.97
C GLU A 634 16.69 -44.45 -5.62
#